data_AF-A0A2S6HZP8-F1
#
_entry.id   AF-A0A2S6HZP8-F1
#
_cell.length_a   1.000
_cell.length_b   1.000
_cell.length_c   1.000
_cell.angle_alpha   90.00
_cell.angle_beta   90.00
_cell.angle_gamma   90.00
#
_symmetry.space_group_name_H-M   'P 1'
#
loop_
_entity.id
_entity.type
_entity.pdbx_description
1 polymer ?
#
loop_
_entity_poly.entity_id
_entity_poly.type
_entity_poly.pdbx_seq_one_letter_code
_entity_poly.pdbx_strand_id
1 'polypeptide(L)'
;MNFKSFIKSLFSERMVETSGDAKKVLRYNPNDFWDKPVYLPSYKGRLTTSKIETVESQIGFKLPSKLIELLTIQNGGYVNTTGYAILEEVYGIGEGFPNIGEETARLRSEFDDPKVEYLVPLNGDGHEFICLDYRFDTENPKVTRVDLECNEEEVLGESFESYIENDLLTTQELHDLQPIYTSTISIEELEQILKRYPQFIIMDMGYNLNGYNQFRIDSQSFKILGFAYDLYVRKGFIRPSEEKYETMKDLMPETVSQLRTAPQHHKTILKFSTHETADLILSALKEENVEVTIHDFTNR
;
A
#
# COMPACT_ATOMS: atom_id res chain seq x y z
N MET A 1 -21.86 4.35 -18.74
CA MET A 1 -20.69 3.44 -18.73
C MET A 1 -19.97 3.71 -17.42
N ASN A 2 -19.98 2.80 -16.45
CA ASN A 2 -19.28 3.03 -15.19
C ASN A 2 -17.76 2.87 -15.40
N PHE A 3 -16.95 3.47 -14.53
CA PHE A 3 -15.49 3.45 -14.65
C PHE A 3 -14.94 2.02 -14.79
N LYS A 4 -15.52 1.06 -14.05
CA LYS A 4 -15.19 -0.37 -14.15
C LYS A 4 -15.52 -0.98 -15.53
N SER A 5 -16.59 -0.56 -16.19
CA SER A 5 -16.98 -0.97 -17.55
C SER A 5 -16.05 -0.37 -18.60
N PHE A 6 -15.54 0.84 -18.37
CA PHE A 6 -14.54 1.47 -19.23
C PHE A 6 -13.19 0.75 -19.10
N ILE A 7 -12.73 0.52 -17.87
CA ILE A 7 -11.56 -0.29 -17.52
C ILE A 7 -11.71 -1.70 -18.12
N LYS A 8 -12.80 -2.42 -17.86
CA LYS A 8 -13.03 -3.78 -18.38
C LYS A 8 -13.08 -3.84 -19.91
N SER A 9 -13.55 -2.79 -20.59
CA SER A 9 -13.54 -2.70 -22.06
C SER A 9 -12.13 -2.46 -22.64
N LEU A 10 -11.28 -1.72 -21.93
CA LEU A 10 -9.87 -1.53 -22.28
C LEU A 10 -9.06 -2.83 -22.14
N PHE A 11 -9.45 -3.71 -21.21
CA PHE A 11 -8.77 -4.99 -20.97
C PHE A 11 -9.31 -6.16 -21.80
N SER A 12 -10.58 -6.15 -22.23
CA SER A 12 -11.10 -7.20 -23.12
C SER A 12 -10.43 -7.22 -24.50
N GLU A 13 -9.89 -6.09 -24.96
CA GLU A 13 -9.18 -5.99 -26.24
C GLU A 13 -7.68 -6.37 -26.14
N ARG A 14 -7.13 -6.53 -24.92
CA ARG A 14 -5.70 -6.86 -24.69
C ARG A 14 -5.44 -8.22 -24.03
N MET A 15 -6.47 -9.02 -23.80
CA MET A 15 -6.31 -10.42 -23.40
C MET A 15 -5.76 -11.23 -24.58
N VAL A 16 -4.44 -11.14 -24.80
CA VAL A 16 -3.70 -12.23 -25.44
C VAL A 16 -3.97 -13.46 -24.59
N GLU A 17 -4.46 -14.53 -25.21
CA GLU A 17 -4.54 -15.86 -24.60
C GLU A 17 -3.14 -16.25 -24.11
N THR A 18 -2.82 -15.94 -22.86
CA THR A 18 -1.59 -16.41 -22.24
C THR A 18 -1.82 -17.84 -21.78
N SER A 19 -1.15 -18.76 -22.48
CA SER A 19 -1.07 -20.17 -22.13
C SER A 19 -0.68 -20.36 -20.66
N GLY A 20 -1.19 -21.42 -20.02
CA GLY A 20 -1.17 -21.68 -18.58
C GLY A 20 0.17 -21.70 -17.83
N ASP A 21 1.29 -21.39 -18.50
CA ASP A 21 2.63 -21.30 -17.91
C ASP A 21 3.00 -19.87 -17.43
N ALA A 22 2.30 -18.82 -17.88
CA ALA A 22 2.47 -17.44 -17.38
C ALA A 22 1.81 -17.22 -16.00
N LYS A 23 1.00 -18.16 -15.53
CA LYS A 23 0.57 -18.28 -14.13
C LYS A 23 1.68 -18.88 -13.25
N LYS A 24 2.94 -18.53 -13.48
CA LYS A 24 4.01 -18.78 -12.49
C LYS A 24 3.94 -17.67 -11.45
N VAL A 25 2.77 -17.66 -10.80
CA VAL A 25 2.24 -16.78 -9.77
C VAL A 25 3.35 -16.30 -8.84
N LEU A 26 3.50 -14.98 -8.72
CA LEU A 26 4.13 -14.37 -7.56
C LEU A 26 3.37 -14.89 -6.34
N ARG A 27 3.90 -15.93 -5.70
CA ARG A 27 3.23 -16.52 -4.53
C ARG A 27 3.04 -15.40 -3.51
N TYR A 28 1.79 -15.22 -3.07
CA TYR A 28 1.46 -14.35 -1.94
C TYR A 28 2.51 -14.52 -0.85
N ASN A 29 3.14 -13.41 -0.48
CA ASN A 29 4.05 -13.35 0.65
C ASN A 29 3.51 -12.30 1.62
N PRO A 30 3.03 -12.69 2.80
CA PRO A 30 2.44 -11.75 3.75
C PRO A 30 3.46 -10.70 4.27
N ASN A 31 4.76 -10.92 4.08
CA ASN A 31 5.81 -9.93 4.41
C ASN A 31 5.93 -8.78 3.38
N ASP A 32 5.32 -8.95 2.21
CA ASP A 32 5.28 -7.96 1.13
C ASP A 32 3.96 -7.17 1.11
N PHE A 33 3.00 -7.54 1.97
CA PHE A 33 1.69 -6.93 2.09
C PHE A 33 1.71 -5.52 2.69
N TRP A 34 2.63 -5.25 3.63
CA TRP A 34 2.66 -3.99 4.38
C TRP A 34 3.56 -2.96 3.70
N ASP A 35 3.10 -1.71 3.66
CA ASP A 35 3.89 -0.60 3.12
C ASP A 35 5.09 -0.30 4.02
N LYS A 36 6.15 0.24 3.41
CA LYS A 36 7.41 0.57 4.09
C LYS A 36 7.81 1.99 3.72
N PRO A 37 8.08 2.86 4.71
CA PRO A 37 8.11 2.59 6.14
C PRO A 37 6.71 2.55 6.78
N VAL A 38 6.62 1.92 7.94
CA VAL A 38 5.42 1.85 8.78
C VAL A 38 5.14 3.21 9.39
N TYR A 39 3.98 3.77 9.10
CA TYR A 39 3.48 4.94 9.81
C TYR A 39 3.03 4.55 11.23
N LEU A 40 3.82 4.95 12.21
CA LEU A 40 3.72 4.47 13.59
C LEU A 40 2.38 4.78 14.28
N PRO A 41 1.67 5.89 14.02
CA PRO A 41 0.33 6.12 14.57
C PRO A 41 -0.70 5.03 14.21
N SER A 42 -0.55 4.41 13.05
CA SER A 42 -1.41 3.29 12.61
C SER A 42 -1.01 1.94 13.23
N TYR A 43 0.20 1.81 13.77
CA TYR A 43 0.69 0.58 14.36
C TYR A 43 0.21 0.39 15.81
N LYS A 44 -0.44 -0.75 16.11
CA LYS A 44 -1.06 -1.03 17.43
C LYS A 44 -0.20 -1.89 18.36
N GLY A 45 1.11 -1.91 18.14
CA GLY A 45 2.05 -2.68 18.94
C GLY A 45 1.93 -4.18 18.70
N ARG A 46 2.67 -4.98 19.47
CA ARG A 46 2.62 -6.45 19.37
C ARG A 46 1.20 -6.96 19.57
N LEU A 47 0.77 -7.85 18.66
CA LEU A 47 -0.47 -8.60 18.80
C LEU A 47 -0.31 -9.69 19.86
N THR A 48 -1.31 -9.84 20.72
CA THR A 48 -1.34 -10.86 21.79
C THR A 48 -2.68 -11.57 21.77
N THR A 49 -2.71 -12.81 22.27
CA THR A 49 -3.96 -13.58 22.39
C THR A 49 -5.03 -12.83 23.17
N SER A 50 -4.65 -12.17 24.27
CA SER A 50 -5.59 -11.37 25.08
C SER A 50 -6.18 -10.19 24.30
N LYS A 51 -5.39 -9.51 23.46
CA LYS A 51 -5.91 -8.45 22.56
C LYS A 51 -6.92 -9.00 21.55
N ILE A 52 -6.64 -10.17 20.97
CA ILE A 52 -7.54 -10.86 20.03
C ILE A 52 -8.85 -11.23 20.73
N GLU A 53 -8.78 -11.92 21.87
CA GLU A 53 -9.97 -12.32 22.64
C GLU A 53 -10.83 -11.11 23.04
N THR A 54 -10.17 -10.00 23.41
CA THR A 54 -10.85 -8.75 23.79
C THR A 54 -11.61 -8.18 22.60
N VAL A 55 -10.97 -8.02 21.43
CA VAL A 55 -11.64 -7.45 20.26
C VAL A 55 -12.73 -8.37 19.72
N GLU A 56 -12.52 -9.69 19.70
CA GLU A 56 -13.54 -10.65 19.29
C GLU A 56 -14.76 -10.62 20.22
N SER A 57 -14.53 -10.49 21.53
CA SER A 57 -15.61 -10.31 22.50
C SER A 57 -16.35 -8.98 22.32
N GLN A 58 -15.66 -7.92 21.89
CA GLN A 58 -16.26 -6.61 21.66
C GLN A 58 -17.11 -6.59 20.39
N ILE A 59 -16.60 -7.15 19.29
CA ILE A 59 -17.29 -7.14 17.99
C ILE A 59 -18.36 -8.23 17.89
N GLY A 60 -18.26 -9.29 18.71
CA GLY A 60 -19.21 -10.41 18.75
C GLY A 60 -18.89 -11.54 17.75
N PHE A 61 -17.75 -11.51 17.08
CA PHE A 61 -17.36 -12.45 16.04
C PHE A 61 -15.91 -12.89 16.19
N LYS A 62 -15.60 -14.08 15.66
CA LYS A 62 -14.21 -14.53 15.49
C LYS A 62 -13.59 -13.86 14.26
N LEU A 63 -12.36 -13.39 14.40
CA LEU A 63 -11.63 -12.82 13.28
C LEU A 63 -11.07 -13.93 12.38
N PRO A 64 -11.05 -13.77 11.05
CA PRO A 64 -10.47 -14.75 10.15
C PRO A 64 -9.02 -15.08 10.53
N SER A 65 -8.67 -16.35 10.53
CA SER A 65 -7.30 -16.81 10.88
C SER A 65 -6.23 -16.14 10.02
N LYS A 66 -6.53 -15.92 8.74
CA LYS A 66 -5.65 -15.25 7.78
C LYS A 66 -5.40 -13.77 8.12
N LEU A 67 -6.41 -13.08 8.64
CA LEU A 67 -6.25 -11.72 9.16
C LEU A 67 -5.35 -11.71 10.40
N ILE A 68 -5.52 -12.67 11.31
CA ILE A 68 -4.66 -12.80 12.50
C ILE A 68 -3.21 -13.12 12.12
N GLU A 69 -2.98 -14.00 11.14
CA GLU A 69 -1.64 -14.29 10.59
C GLU A 69 -0.97 -12.99 10.12
N LEU A 70 -1.71 -12.19 9.35
CA LEU A 70 -1.23 -10.93 8.80
C LEU A 70 -0.96 -9.87 9.90
N LEU A 71 -1.88 -9.72 10.86
CA LEU A 71 -1.74 -8.79 11.99
C LEU A 71 -0.63 -9.20 12.98
N THR A 72 -0.24 -10.47 12.97
CA THR A 72 0.91 -10.96 13.75
C THR A 72 2.23 -10.45 13.16
N ILE A 73 2.32 -10.27 11.84
CA ILE A 73 3.48 -9.67 11.18
C ILE A 73 3.55 -8.17 11.48
N GLN A 74 2.44 -7.48 11.30
CA GLN A 74 2.29 -6.06 11.64
C GLN A 74 0.84 -5.77 12.04
N ASN A 75 0.65 -5.25 13.24
CA ASN A 75 -0.67 -5.06 13.82
C ASN A 75 -1.25 -3.70 13.45
N GLY A 76 -1.66 -3.58 12.19
CA GLY A 76 -2.23 -2.38 11.59
C GLY A 76 -1.21 -1.50 10.85
N GLY A 77 -1.70 -0.72 9.89
CA GLY A 77 -0.88 0.17 9.05
C GLY A 77 -1.27 0.14 7.58
N TYR A 78 -0.60 0.99 6.81
CA TYR A 78 -0.79 1.06 5.36
C TYR A 78 -0.35 -0.23 4.69
N VAL A 79 -1.11 -0.62 3.67
CA VAL A 79 -0.81 -1.78 2.85
C VAL A 79 0.02 -1.32 1.66
N ASN A 80 0.94 -2.17 1.22
CA ASN A 80 1.76 -1.95 0.05
C ASN A 80 0.93 -2.22 -1.20
N THR A 81 -0.09 -1.40 -1.42
CA THR A 81 -0.91 -1.44 -2.62
C THR A 81 -0.64 -0.21 -3.48
N THR A 82 -0.89 -0.33 -4.78
CA THR A 82 -0.94 0.86 -5.63
C THR A 82 -2.20 1.66 -5.29
N GLY A 83 -2.17 2.99 -5.42
CA GLY A 83 -3.27 3.91 -5.07
C GLY A 83 -4.59 3.76 -5.88
N TYR A 84 -4.81 2.60 -6.50
CA TYR A 84 -6.07 2.16 -7.08
C TYR A 84 -6.72 1.02 -6.29
N ALA A 85 -6.02 0.42 -5.32
CA ALA A 85 -6.60 -0.57 -4.45
C ALA A 85 -7.56 0.10 -3.47
N ILE A 86 -8.71 -0.53 -3.26
CA ILE A 86 -9.73 -0.03 -2.34
C ILE A 86 -9.24 -0.16 -0.89
N LEU A 87 -8.39 -1.16 -0.60
CA LEU A 87 -7.73 -1.30 0.69
C LEU A 87 -6.41 -0.53 0.69
N GLU A 88 -6.37 0.59 1.42
CA GLU A 88 -5.18 1.42 1.60
C GLU A 88 -4.49 1.18 2.96
N GLU A 89 -5.26 0.77 3.95
CA GLU A 89 -4.81 0.46 5.31
C GLU A 89 -5.55 -0.77 5.82
N VAL A 90 -4.98 -1.47 6.80
CA VAL A 90 -5.72 -2.39 7.65
C VAL A 90 -5.66 -1.88 9.08
N TYR A 91 -6.82 -1.73 9.72
CA TYR A 91 -6.91 -1.38 11.13
C TYR A 91 -6.29 -2.48 12.00
N GLY A 92 -5.49 -2.06 12.97
CA GLY A 92 -4.91 -2.98 13.95
C GLY A 92 -5.87 -3.32 15.10
N ILE A 93 -5.38 -4.15 16.01
CA ILE A 93 -6.05 -4.56 17.25
C ILE A 93 -5.28 -4.02 18.46
N GLY A 94 -5.96 -3.29 19.32
CA GLY A 94 -5.40 -2.79 20.57
C GLY A 94 -5.84 -1.36 20.85
N GLU A 95 -5.02 -0.63 21.60
CA GLU A 95 -5.32 0.74 22.01
C GLU A 95 -5.06 1.75 20.88
N GLY A 96 -5.86 2.82 20.88
CA GLY A 96 -5.67 3.97 20.02
C GLY A 96 -6.45 3.86 18.71
N PHE A 97 -7.11 4.94 18.34
CA PHE A 97 -7.89 5.08 17.12
C PHE A 97 -6.98 5.30 15.88
N PRO A 98 -7.38 4.85 14.68
CA PRO A 98 -8.46 3.88 14.41
C PRO A 98 -8.01 2.46 14.77
N ASN A 99 -8.92 1.60 15.24
CA ASN A 99 -8.69 0.16 15.44
C ASN A 99 -9.99 -0.62 15.21
N ILE A 100 -9.89 -1.93 14.94
CA ILE A 100 -11.05 -2.76 14.57
C ILE A 100 -12.19 -2.65 15.59
N GLY A 101 -11.88 -2.70 16.89
CA GLY A 101 -12.91 -2.68 17.94
C GLY A 101 -13.63 -1.33 18.02
N GLU A 102 -12.87 -0.24 18.09
CA GLU A 102 -13.44 1.12 18.17
C GLU A 102 -14.18 1.52 16.89
N GLU A 103 -13.67 1.15 15.71
CA GLU A 103 -14.33 1.42 14.43
C GLU A 103 -15.62 0.63 14.27
N THR A 104 -15.64 -0.63 14.72
CA THR A 104 -16.88 -1.43 14.75
C THR A 104 -17.92 -0.77 15.67
N ALA A 105 -17.51 -0.35 16.87
CA ALA A 105 -18.41 0.32 17.81
C ALA A 105 -18.91 1.66 17.25
N ARG A 106 -18.04 2.44 16.61
CA ARG A 106 -18.39 3.70 15.95
C ARG A 106 -19.42 3.48 14.86
N LEU A 107 -19.16 2.58 13.91
CA LEU A 107 -20.05 2.21 12.82
C LEU A 107 -21.45 1.84 13.34
N ARG A 108 -21.53 0.99 14.37
CA ARG A 108 -22.79 0.56 14.98
C ARG A 108 -23.53 1.65 15.74
N SER A 109 -22.82 2.66 16.24
CA SER A 109 -23.42 3.77 16.98
C SER A 109 -23.86 4.94 16.10
N GLU A 110 -23.17 5.15 14.98
CA GLU A 110 -23.40 6.31 14.10
C GLU A 110 -24.52 6.04 13.08
N PHE A 111 -24.72 4.78 12.68
CA PHE A 111 -25.69 4.40 11.66
C PHE A 111 -26.82 3.56 12.27
N ASP A 112 -28.05 4.05 12.15
CA ASP A 112 -29.28 3.35 12.55
C ASP A 112 -29.74 2.37 11.45
N ASP A 113 -28.85 1.45 11.04
CA ASP A 113 -29.14 0.38 10.08
C ASP A 113 -28.83 -0.98 10.70
N PRO A 114 -29.81 -1.89 10.89
CA PRO A 114 -29.58 -3.22 11.46
C PRO A 114 -28.49 -4.05 10.76
N LYS A 115 -28.15 -3.74 9.51
CA LYS A 115 -27.06 -4.39 8.78
C LYS A 115 -25.70 -4.18 9.44
N VAL A 116 -25.45 -3.02 10.07
CA VAL A 116 -24.11 -2.70 10.61
C VAL A 116 -23.73 -3.55 11.82
N GLU A 117 -24.69 -4.20 12.47
CA GLU A 117 -24.47 -5.16 13.56
C GLU A 117 -23.60 -6.35 13.15
N TYR A 118 -23.56 -6.68 11.86
CA TYR A 118 -22.80 -7.80 11.31
C TYR A 118 -21.61 -7.36 10.45
N LEU A 119 -21.30 -6.07 10.43
CA LEU A 119 -20.16 -5.52 9.72
C LEU A 119 -19.04 -5.20 10.71
N VAL A 120 -17.82 -5.59 10.35
CA VAL A 120 -16.60 -5.28 11.09
C VAL A 120 -15.64 -4.57 10.14
N PRO A 121 -15.45 -3.25 10.25
CA PRO A 121 -14.59 -2.50 9.35
C PRO A 121 -13.11 -2.84 9.54
N LEU A 122 -12.41 -3.04 8.43
CA LEU A 122 -10.96 -3.19 8.34
C LEU A 122 -10.28 -1.91 7.87
N ASN A 123 -11.03 -1.05 7.17
CA ASN A 123 -10.60 0.22 6.61
C ASN A 123 -11.85 1.06 6.28
N GLY A 124 -11.66 2.37 6.19
CA GLY A 124 -12.70 3.31 5.78
C GLY A 124 -12.31 4.75 6.07
N ASP A 125 -13.00 5.68 5.42
CA ASP A 125 -12.84 7.12 5.58
C ASP A 125 -13.96 7.77 6.41
N GLY A 126 -14.95 6.97 6.83
CA GLY A 126 -16.14 7.41 7.54
C GLY A 126 -17.41 7.40 6.69
N HIS A 127 -17.28 7.39 5.36
CA HIS A 127 -18.40 7.30 4.42
C HIS A 127 -18.46 5.89 3.81
N GLU A 128 -17.30 5.39 3.37
CA GLU A 128 -17.14 4.07 2.78
C GLU A 128 -16.24 3.20 3.66
N PHE A 129 -16.61 1.93 3.79
CA PHE A 129 -15.87 0.96 4.60
C PHE A 129 -15.60 -0.32 3.80
N ILE A 130 -14.42 -0.90 4.00
CA ILE A 130 -14.18 -2.31 3.69
C ILE A 130 -14.42 -3.10 4.97
N CYS A 131 -15.43 -3.97 4.94
CA CYS A 131 -15.85 -4.73 6.11
C CYS A 131 -15.64 -6.23 5.91
N LEU A 132 -15.30 -6.91 7.00
CA LEU A 132 -15.68 -8.30 7.18
C LEU A 132 -17.20 -8.36 7.40
N ASP A 133 -17.88 -9.09 6.53
CA ASP A 133 -19.33 -9.16 6.47
C ASP A 133 -19.85 -10.52 6.95
N TYR A 134 -20.38 -10.52 8.17
CA TYR A 134 -20.84 -11.70 8.90
C TYR A 134 -22.35 -11.96 8.74
N ARG A 135 -23.05 -11.23 7.87
CA ARG A 135 -24.52 -11.36 7.72
C ARG A 135 -24.97 -12.76 7.29
N PHE A 136 -24.12 -13.48 6.59
CA PHE A 136 -24.43 -14.80 6.01
C PHE A 136 -23.64 -15.96 6.63
N ASP A 137 -22.42 -15.71 7.09
CA ASP A 137 -21.53 -16.71 7.67
C ASP A 137 -20.73 -16.09 8.83
N THR A 138 -20.91 -16.62 10.04
CA THR A 138 -20.28 -16.09 11.25
C THR A 138 -18.84 -16.57 11.43
N GLU A 139 -18.42 -17.61 10.70
CA GLU A 139 -17.10 -18.23 10.81
C GLU A 139 -16.19 -17.85 9.63
N ASN A 140 -16.75 -17.71 8.43
CA ASN A 140 -16.03 -17.32 7.23
C ASN A 140 -16.69 -16.11 6.54
N PRO A 141 -16.50 -14.90 7.09
CA PRO A 141 -17.11 -13.69 6.56
C PRO A 141 -16.57 -13.35 5.17
N LYS A 142 -17.43 -12.75 4.36
CA LYS A 142 -17.02 -12.13 3.09
C LYS A 142 -16.27 -10.83 3.37
N VAL A 143 -15.56 -10.33 2.37
CA VAL A 143 -15.08 -8.94 2.36
C VAL A 143 -16.00 -8.13 1.46
N THR A 144 -16.64 -7.10 2.01
CA THR A 144 -17.62 -6.27 1.32
C THR A 144 -17.24 -4.81 1.46
N ARG A 145 -17.22 -4.06 0.35
CA ARG A 145 -17.21 -2.60 0.34
C ARG A 145 -18.62 -2.12 0.60
N VAL A 146 -18.80 -1.26 1.59
CA VAL A 146 -20.10 -0.74 2.01
C VAL A 146 -20.02 0.78 2.04
N ASP A 147 -20.83 1.43 1.21
CA ASP A 147 -21.10 2.86 1.26
C ASP A 147 -22.49 3.04 1.88
N LEU A 148 -22.50 3.50 3.14
CA LEU A 148 -23.74 3.65 3.91
C LEU A 148 -24.53 4.92 3.52
N GLU A 149 -23.88 5.91 2.91
CA GLU A 149 -24.55 7.14 2.47
C GLU A 149 -25.27 6.94 1.15
N CYS A 150 -24.65 6.22 0.21
CA CYS A 150 -25.22 5.92 -1.10
C CYS A 150 -26.03 4.62 -1.10
N ASN A 151 -25.99 3.83 -0.01
CA ASN A 151 -26.59 2.49 0.08
C ASN A 151 -26.10 1.58 -1.06
N GLU A 152 -24.80 1.64 -1.35
CA GLU A 152 -24.12 0.79 -2.32
C GLU A 152 -23.26 -0.25 -1.58
N GLU A 153 -23.30 -1.49 -2.07
CA GLU A 153 -22.53 -2.60 -1.49
C GLU A 153 -21.91 -3.43 -2.62
N GLU A 154 -20.63 -3.77 -2.50
CA GLU A 154 -19.90 -4.61 -3.45
C GLU A 154 -19.11 -5.69 -2.71
N VAL A 155 -19.40 -6.97 -2.99
CA VAL A 155 -18.58 -8.07 -2.49
C VAL A 155 -17.24 -8.05 -3.21
N LEU A 156 -16.18 -7.82 -2.44
CA LEU A 156 -14.80 -7.78 -2.92
C LEU A 156 -14.14 -9.15 -2.89
N GLY A 157 -14.55 -10.03 -1.96
CA GLY A 157 -14.02 -11.39 -1.87
C GLY A 157 -14.90 -12.31 -1.03
N GLU A 158 -14.92 -13.60 -1.37
CA GLU A 158 -15.73 -14.61 -0.67
C GLU A 158 -15.16 -15.01 0.70
N SER A 159 -13.93 -14.59 1.00
CA SER A 159 -13.29 -14.66 2.32
C SER A 159 -12.17 -13.64 2.39
N PHE A 160 -11.65 -13.35 3.59
CA PHE A 160 -10.46 -12.50 3.72
C PHE A 160 -9.25 -13.06 2.97
N GLU A 161 -9.05 -14.38 3.00
CA GLU A 161 -7.98 -15.05 2.26
C GLU A 161 -8.15 -14.89 0.74
N SER A 162 -9.36 -15.11 0.21
CA SER A 162 -9.63 -14.91 -1.21
C SER A 162 -9.39 -13.46 -1.61
N TYR A 163 -9.81 -12.50 -0.79
CA TYR A 163 -9.66 -11.07 -1.09
C TYR A 163 -8.19 -10.66 -1.19
N ILE A 164 -7.36 -11.06 -0.22
CA ILE A 164 -5.94 -10.70 -0.25
C ILE A 164 -5.16 -11.47 -1.32
N GLU A 165 -5.50 -12.74 -1.59
CA GLU A 165 -4.73 -13.58 -2.52
C GLU A 165 -5.14 -13.39 -3.99
N ASN A 166 -6.43 -13.13 -4.27
CA ASN A 166 -6.94 -13.10 -5.63
C ASN A 166 -7.29 -11.70 -6.14
N ASP A 167 -7.64 -10.73 -5.28
CA ASP A 167 -8.13 -9.41 -5.71
C ASP A 167 -7.12 -8.30 -5.46
N LEU A 168 -6.48 -8.27 -4.29
CA LEU A 168 -5.45 -7.26 -4.00
C LEU A 168 -4.15 -7.52 -4.78
N LEU A 169 -3.70 -8.78 -4.83
CA LEU A 169 -2.46 -9.14 -5.52
C LEU A 169 -2.59 -9.11 -7.05
N THR A 170 -3.76 -9.46 -7.61
CA THR A 170 -3.98 -9.27 -9.05
C THR A 170 -4.00 -7.79 -9.41
N THR A 171 -4.48 -6.90 -8.53
CA THR A 171 -4.41 -5.45 -8.74
C THR A 171 -2.97 -4.93 -8.63
N GLN A 172 -2.15 -5.51 -7.74
CA GLN A 172 -0.70 -5.28 -7.69
C GLN A 172 -0.02 -5.66 -9.02
N GLU A 173 -0.32 -6.85 -9.54
CA GLU A 173 0.21 -7.39 -10.80
C GLU A 173 -0.31 -6.63 -12.04
N LEU A 174 -1.52 -6.06 -11.99
CA LEU A 174 -2.16 -5.38 -13.11
C LEU A 174 -1.74 -3.90 -13.27
N HIS A 175 -1.21 -3.27 -12.22
CA HIS A 175 -0.87 -1.83 -12.24
C HIS A 175 0.63 -1.50 -12.18
N ASP A 176 1.50 -2.51 -12.07
CA ASP A 176 2.91 -2.41 -12.47
C ASP A 176 3.10 -2.27 -14.00
N LEU A 177 2.18 -1.62 -14.71
CA LEU A 177 2.35 -1.28 -16.13
C LEU A 177 3.48 -0.27 -16.37
N GLN A 178 4.05 0.32 -15.31
CA GLN A 178 5.27 1.13 -15.40
C GLN A 178 6.38 0.47 -14.58
N PRO A 179 7.53 0.17 -15.18
CA PRO A 179 8.65 -0.43 -14.47
C PRO A 179 9.12 0.45 -13.30
N ILE A 180 9.54 -0.20 -12.21
CA ILE A 180 10.26 0.47 -11.12
C ILE A 180 11.75 0.37 -11.42
N TYR A 181 12.48 1.46 -11.20
CA TYR A 181 13.92 1.50 -11.45
C TYR A 181 14.65 1.68 -10.12
N THR A 182 15.82 1.07 -9.97
CA THR A 182 16.70 1.29 -8.82
C THR A 182 18.09 1.68 -9.28
N SER A 183 18.77 2.59 -8.59
CA SER A 183 20.16 2.99 -8.90
C SER A 183 21.13 2.74 -7.75
N THR A 184 22.43 2.72 -8.04
CA THR A 184 23.52 2.47 -7.08
C THR A 184 23.97 3.68 -6.27
N ILE A 185 23.50 4.87 -6.65
CA ILE A 185 23.82 6.15 -6.03
C ILE A 185 22.73 6.55 -5.02
N SER A 186 23.09 7.35 -4.02
CA SER A 186 22.12 7.91 -3.07
C SER A 186 21.20 8.92 -3.75
N ILE A 187 20.11 9.27 -3.06
CA ILE A 187 19.17 10.25 -3.59
C ILE A 187 19.81 11.64 -3.71
N GLU A 188 20.72 12.01 -2.80
CA GLU A 188 21.47 13.27 -2.83
C GLU A 188 22.48 13.28 -4.00
N GLU A 189 23.18 12.17 -4.24
CA GLU A 189 24.07 12.02 -5.39
C GLU A 189 23.28 12.15 -6.70
N LEU A 190 22.10 11.51 -6.77
CA LEU A 190 21.18 11.64 -7.90
C LEU A 190 20.75 13.09 -8.12
N GLU A 191 20.37 13.81 -7.07
CA GLU A 191 19.99 15.22 -7.18
C GLU A 191 21.14 16.07 -7.73
N GLN A 192 22.36 15.89 -7.23
CA GLN A 192 23.53 16.61 -7.70
C GLN A 192 23.82 16.34 -9.18
N ILE A 193 23.65 15.08 -9.63
CA ILE A 193 23.75 14.72 -11.04
C ILE A 193 22.69 15.48 -11.84
N LEU A 194 21.41 15.33 -11.50
CA LEU A 194 20.32 15.89 -12.30
C LEU A 194 20.34 17.43 -12.32
N LYS A 195 20.83 18.10 -11.27
CA LYS A 195 21.03 19.56 -11.25
C LYS A 195 22.05 20.07 -12.28
N ARG A 196 22.93 19.22 -12.81
CA ARG A 196 23.86 19.59 -13.90
C ARG A 196 23.17 19.66 -15.27
N TYR A 197 21.97 19.10 -15.39
CA TYR A 197 21.18 19.06 -16.60
C TYR A 197 20.10 20.17 -16.56
N PRO A 198 20.27 21.28 -17.30
CA PRO A 198 19.41 22.47 -17.17
C PRO A 198 17.95 22.25 -17.60
N GLN A 199 17.66 21.15 -18.29
CA GLN A 199 16.30 20.76 -18.65
C GLN A 199 15.50 20.19 -17.48
N PHE A 200 16.16 19.73 -16.40
CA PHE A 200 15.49 19.16 -15.24
C PHE A 200 15.35 20.20 -14.12
N ILE A 201 14.21 20.13 -13.45
CA ILE A 201 13.91 20.92 -12.25
C ILE A 201 13.66 19.91 -11.13
N ILE A 202 14.52 19.94 -10.11
CA ILE A 202 14.41 19.02 -8.97
C ILE A 202 13.74 19.74 -7.80
N MET A 203 12.66 19.17 -7.31
CA MET A 203 11.93 19.69 -6.16
C MET A 203 12.04 18.73 -4.99
N ASP A 204 12.57 19.25 -3.89
CA ASP A 204 12.59 18.55 -2.61
C ASP A 204 11.18 18.51 -2.02
N MET A 205 10.65 17.30 -1.85
CA MET A 205 9.34 17.06 -1.24
C MET A 205 9.43 16.87 0.28
N GLY A 206 10.65 16.79 0.82
CA GLY A 206 10.96 16.65 2.23
C GLY A 206 10.81 15.21 2.77
N TYR A 207 11.47 14.96 3.90
CA TYR A 207 11.44 13.67 4.60
C TYR A 207 10.12 13.43 5.37
N ASN A 208 9.58 14.49 5.96
CA ASN A 208 8.61 14.40 7.06
C ASN A 208 7.24 13.87 6.66
N LEU A 209 6.88 13.86 5.37
CA LEU A 209 5.56 13.40 4.92
C LEU A 209 5.44 11.87 4.95
N ASN A 210 6.51 11.19 4.51
CA ASN A 210 6.52 9.75 4.22
C ASN A 210 7.59 8.97 4.99
N GLY A 211 8.43 9.65 5.77
CA GLY A 211 9.51 9.01 6.54
C GLY A 211 10.75 8.67 5.72
N TYR A 212 10.90 9.27 4.55
CA TYR A 212 12.05 9.12 3.65
C TYR A 212 12.17 10.33 2.73
N ASN A 213 13.37 10.57 2.19
CA ASN A 213 13.56 11.66 1.24
C ASN A 213 12.87 11.34 -0.08
N GLN A 214 12.20 12.34 -0.63
CA GLN A 214 11.54 12.24 -1.92
C GLN A 214 11.84 13.47 -2.75
N PHE A 215 12.26 13.23 -3.99
CA PHE A 215 12.40 14.29 -5.00
C PHE A 215 11.37 14.11 -6.10
N ARG A 216 10.78 15.21 -6.54
CA ARG A 216 10.02 15.29 -7.79
C ARG A 216 10.91 15.85 -8.87
N ILE A 217 10.92 15.19 -10.02
CA ILE A 217 11.69 15.58 -11.19
C ILE A 217 10.70 16.16 -12.20
N ASP A 218 10.86 17.43 -12.54
CA ASP A 218 10.09 18.16 -13.54
C ASP A 218 10.99 18.56 -14.72
N SER A 219 10.38 19.05 -15.80
CA SER A 219 11.06 19.83 -16.83
C SER A 219 10.37 21.18 -17.04
N GLN A 220 10.96 22.02 -17.86
CA GLN A 220 10.34 23.30 -18.25
C GLN A 220 9.00 23.11 -18.98
N SER A 221 8.82 22.01 -19.72
CA SER A 221 7.64 21.78 -20.58
C SER A 221 6.65 20.76 -20.01
N PHE A 222 7.07 19.92 -19.07
CA PHE A 222 6.26 18.87 -18.50
C PHE A 222 6.53 18.75 -16.99
N LYS A 223 5.46 18.85 -16.20
CA LYS A 223 5.51 18.63 -14.76
C LYS A 223 5.40 17.14 -14.46
N ILE A 224 6.10 16.69 -13.43
CA ILE A 224 6.06 15.32 -12.93
C ILE A 224 6.59 14.35 -14.01
N LEU A 225 7.86 14.49 -14.39
CA LEU A 225 8.55 13.47 -15.20
C LEU A 225 8.69 12.15 -14.42
N GLY A 226 8.93 12.28 -13.11
CA GLY A 226 9.06 11.15 -12.21
C GLY A 226 9.38 11.58 -10.78
N PHE A 227 9.62 10.58 -9.95
CA PHE A 227 9.98 10.71 -8.56
C PHE A 227 11.20 9.85 -8.23
N ALA A 228 11.99 10.32 -7.27
CA ALA A 228 13.09 9.58 -6.68
C ALA A 228 12.88 9.44 -5.17
N TYR A 229 13.29 8.30 -4.61
CA TYR A 229 13.09 7.96 -3.20
C TYR A 229 14.28 7.18 -2.64
N ASP A 230 14.52 7.26 -1.32
CA ASP A 230 15.47 6.37 -0.65
C ASP A 230 15.00 4.91 -0.75
N LEU A 231 15.87 4.00 -1.22
CA LEU A 231 15.53 2.57 -1.25
C LEU A 231 15.49 1.97 0.16
N TYR A 232 16.38 2.44 1.04
CA TYR A 232 16.55 1.94 2.39
C TYR A 232 16.15 3.02 3.40
N VAL A 233 15.18 2.71 4.24
CA VAL A 233 14.52 3.67 5.14
C VAL A 233 14.44 3.09 6.55
N ARG A 234 14.28 3.94 7.57
CA ARG A 234 13.89 3.45 8.91
C ARG A 234 12.55 2.76 8.79
N LYS A 235 12.37 1.61 9.45
CA LYS A 235 11.14 0.83 9.34
C LYS A 235 9.94 1.56 9.93
N GLY A 236 10.11 2.28 11.03
CA GLY A 236 9.07 3.13 11.60
C GLY A 236 9.31 4.60 11.30
N PHE A 237 8.24 5.33 11.02
CA PHE A 237 8.27 6.79 11.01
C PHE A 237 7.01 7.39 11.63
N ILE A 238 7.15 8.62 12.12
CA ILE A 238 6.05 9.44 12.62
C ILE A 238 6.36 10.88 12.28
N ARG A 239 5.33 11.66 11.94
CA ARG A 239 5.51 13.06 11.55
C ARG A 239 5.81 13.89 12.81
N PRO A 240 6.72 14.88 12.74
CA PRO A 240 7.01 15.78 13.88
C PRO A 240 5.79 16.54 14.43
N SER A 241 4.73 16.67 13.62
CA SER A 241 3.48 17.32 14.01
C SER A 241 2.53 16.43 14.83
N GLU A 242 2.77 15.11 14.89
CA GLU A 242 1.90 14.20 15.65
C GLU A 242 2.06 14.40 17.15
N GLU A 243 0.94 14.36 17.89
CA GLU A 243 0.93 14.52 19.35
C GLU A 243 1.88 13.54 20.07
N LYS A 244 1.98 12.32 19.54
CA LYS A 244 2.80 11.24 20.12
C LYS A 244 4.22 11.15 19.54
N TYR A 245 4.69 12.18 18.81
CA TYR A 245 5.99 12.16 18.15
C TYR A 245 7.14 11.76 19.09
N GLU A 246 7.28 12.43 20.23
CA GLU A 246 8.40 12.20 21.15
C GLU A 246 8.44 10.79 21.75
N THR A 247 7.28 10.15 21.92
CA THR A 247 7.19 8.81 22.50
C THR A 247 7.29 7.70 21.44
N MET A 248 7.04 8.01 20.17
CA MET A 248 6.97 7.02 19.09
C MET A 248 8.13 7.09 18.10
N LYS A 249 8.84 8.22 17.95
CA LYS A 249 9.85 8.43 16.88
C LYS A 249 10.98 7.41 16.81
N ASP A 250 11.27 6.74 17.91
CA ASP A 250 12.32 5.73 18.01
C ASP A 250 11.75 4.29 18.04
N LEU A 251 10.45 4.11 17.79
CA LEU A 251 9.86 2.81 17.56
C LEU A 251 10.27 2.30 16.17
N MET A 252 10.71 1.05 16.10
CA MET A 252 11.21 0.40 14.88
C MET A 252 12.40 1.12 14.20
N PRO A 253 13.53 1.27 14.90
CA PRO A 253 14.68 2.01 14.38
C PRO A 253 15.46 1.26 13.30
N GLU A 254 15.16 -0.03 13.06
CA GLU A 254 15.84 -0.84 12.05
C GLU A 254 15.66 -0.28 10.63
N THR A 255 16.64 -0.53 9.77
CA THR A 255 16.56 -0.16 8.35
C THR A 255 15.92 -1.28 7.54
N VAL A 256 14.99 -0.93 6.65
CA VAL A 256 14.32 -1.86 5.73
C VAL A 256 14.39 -1.34 4.31
N SER A 257 14.31 -2.25 3.34
CA SER A 257 14.16 -1.87 1.94
C SER A 257 12.68 -1.67 1.60
N GLN A 258 12.37 -0.59 0.89
CA GLN A 258 11.05 -0.35 0.30
C GLN A 258 10.74 -1.36 -0.83
N LEU A 259 11.77 -1.87 -1.52
CA LEU A 259 11.60 -2.82 -2.65
C LEU A 259 12.37 -4.12 -2.39
N ARG A 260 11.64 -5.22 -2.14
CA ARG A 260 12.26 -6.53 -1.83
C ARG A 260 13.19 -7.06 -2.92
N THR A 261 12.89 -6.80 -4.18
CA THR A 261 13.67 -7.30 -5.33
C THR A 261 14.91 -6.47 -5.62
N ALA A 262 15.11 -5.34 -4.94
CA ALA A 262 16.23 -4.46 -5.20
C ALA A 262 17.57 -5.13 -4.84
N PRO A 263 18.61 -4.99 -5.68
CA PRO A 263 19.93 -5.49 -5.33
C PRO A 263 20.51 -4.74 -4.12
N GLN A 264 21.25 -5.43 -3.25
CA GLN A 264 21.69 -4.89 -1.96
C GLN A 264 22.57 -3.63 -2.03
N HIS A 265 23.23 -3.40 -3.17
CA HIS A 265 24.13 -2.26 -3.37
C HIS A 265 23.42 -1.05 -4.01
N HIS A 266 22.15 -1.19 -4.40
CA HIS A 266 21.32 -0.07 -4.84
C HIS A 266 20.91 0.79 -3.64
N LYS A 267 20.57 2.05 -3.88
CA LYS A 267 20.27 3.02 -2.81
C LYS A 267 19.06 3.90 -3.09
N THR A 268 18.62 4.03 -4.33
CA THR A 268 17.51 4.90 -4.70
C THR A 268 16.52 4.16 -5.59
N ILE A 269 15.22 4.46 -5.39
CA ILE A 269 14.12 4.06 -6.25
C ILE A 269 13.77 5.24 -7.17
N LEU A 270 13.49 4.94 -8.43
CA LEU A 270 13.04 5.88 -9.45
C LEU A 270 11.72 5.35 -10.03
N LYS A 271 10.70 6.21 -10.05
CA LYS A 271 9.42 5.96 -10.71
C LYS A 271 9.16 7.06 -11.73
N PHE A 272 8.74 6.70 -12.93
CA PHE A 272 8.52 7.65 -14.02
C PHE A 272 7.07 7.65 -14.46
N SER A 273 6.60 8.80 -14.93
CA SER A 273 5.21 8.95 -15.38
C SER A 273 4.94 8.26 -16.73
N THR A 274 5.97 8.09 -17.55
CA THR A 274 5.91 7.45 -18.87
C THR A 274 7.26 6.80 -19.23
N HIS A 275 7.29 5.96 -20.27
CA HIS A 275 8.54 5.42 -20.81
C HIS A 275 9.44 6.52 -21.39
N GLU A 276 8.86 7.51 -22.07
CA GLU A 276 9.61 8.63 -22.65
C GLU A 276 10.32 9.47 -21.59
N THR A 277 9.65 9.70 -20.45
CA THR A 277 10.26 10.42 -19.32
C THR A 277 11.33 9.58 -18.61
N ALA A 278 11.17 8.25 -18.57
CA ALA A 278 12.22 7.35 -18.11
C ALA A 278 13.48 7.46 -18.98
N ASP A 279 13.35 7.37 -20.31
CA ASP A 279 14.49 7.41 -21.24
C ASP A 279 15.33 8.68 -21.10
N LEU A 280 14.69 9.83 -20.88
CA LEU A 280 15.38 11.12 -20.67
C LEU A 280 16.30 11.09 -19.44
N ILE A 281 15.78 10.60 -18.31
CA ILE A 281 16.51 10.57 -17.04
C ILE A 281 17.57 9.46 -17.08
N LEU A 282 17.22 8.28 -17.59
CA LEU A 282 18.15 7.16 -17.71
C LEU A 282 19.33 7.48 -18.64
N SER A 283 19.12 8.27 -19.69
CA SER A 283 20.20 8.73 -20.57
C SER A 283 21.20 9.61 -19.81
N ALA A 284 20.72 10.56 -19.01
CA ALA A 284 21.58 11.39 -18.16
C ALA A 284 22.36 10.56 -17.12
N LEU A 285 21.71 9.59 -16.49
CA LEU A 285 22.37 8.68 -15.55
C LEU A 285 23.43 7.81 -16.22
N LYS A 286 23.18 7.36 -17.44
CA LYS A 286 24.14 6.57 -18.22
C LYS A 286 25.39 7.37 -18.59
N GLU A 287 25.25 8.65 -18.95
CA GLU A 287 26.40 9.53 -19.22
C GLU A 287 27.32 9.68 -17.99
N GLU A 288 26.74 9.59 -16.80
CA GLU A 288 27.44 9.65 -15.52
C GLU A 288 27.90 8.27 -15.01
N ASN A 289 27.77 7.21 -15.83
CA ASN A 289 28.10 5.83 -15.49
C ASN A 289 27.37 5.29 -14.25
N VAL A 290 26.15 5.77 -14.01
CA VAL A 290 25.30 5.29 -12.92
C VAL A 290 24.66 3.97 -13.36
N GLU A 291 24.84 2.94 -12.54
CA GLU A 291 24.16 1.65 -12.74
C GLU A 291 22.69 1.76 -12.30
N VAL A 292 21.80 1.34 -13.20
CA VAL A 292 20.35 1.31 -12.98
C VAL A 292 19.80 -0.07 -13.33
N THR A 293 19.01 -0.64 -12.43
CA THR A 293 18.31 -1.92 -12.62
C THR A 293 16.81 -1.64 -12.83
N ILE A 294 16.22 -2.30 -13.81
CA ILE A 294 14.79 -2.23 -14.12
C ILE A 294 14.09 -3.43 -13.47
N HIS A 295 13.03 -3.16 -12.72
CA HIS A 295 12.11 -4.13 -12.15
C HIS A 295 10.81 -4.03 -12.94
N ASP A 296 10.71 -4.86 -13.99
CA ASP A 296 9.50 -5.02 -14.79
C ASP A 296 8.71 -6.23 -14.29
N PHE A 297 7.49 -6.00 -13.86
CA PHE A 297 6.60 -7.02 -13.30
C PHE A 297 5.60 -7.54 -14.35
N THR A 298 5.66 -7.06 -15.60
CA THR A 298 4.75 -7.44 -16.70
C THR A 298 5.28 -8.58 -17.60
N ASN A 299 6.57 -8.91 -17.55
CA ASN A 299 7.25 -9.83 -18.48
C ASN A 299 7.79 -11.12 -17.83
N ARG A 300 7.09 -11.72 -16.85
CA ARG A 300 7.52 -12.98 -16.21
C ARG A 300 6.45 -14.05 -16.18
#